data_AF-A0A954PN31-F1
#
_entry.id   AF-A0A954PN31-F1
#
_cell.length_a   1.000
_cell.length_b   1.000
_cell.length_c   1.000
_cell.angle_alpha   90.00
_cell.angle_beta   90.00
_cell.angle_gamma   90.00
#
_symmetry.space_group_name_H-M   'P 1'
#
loop_
_entity.id
_entity.type
_entity.pdbx_description
1 polymer ?
#
loop_
_entity_poly.entity_id
_entity_poly.type
_entity_poly.pdbx_seq_one_letter_code
_entity_poly.pdbx_strand_id
1 'polypeptide(L)'
;VIGSPGIFLHIWQFLAAGLYPHERRYVFWYLPLSLLLFLAGVSLAFFLVMQLVLGFLMTYTTGLNVEFTPRLNDYMSFALFLPLGFGIAFQLPIVMLGLHRFGVVSVATYVAQWRIAVLAIAFLAMILTPADVYSMLALFLPLVGLYFFGIFLCRYMPQGAGIGSPAVDPQG
;
A
#
# COMPACT_ATOMS: atom_id res chain seq x y z
N VAL A 1 12.93 3.68 -6.83
CA VAL A 1 11.88 4.32 -7.66
C VAL A 1 12.09 4.06 -9.15
N ILE A 2 13.24 4.41 -9.74
CA ILE A 2 13.51 4.24 -11.18
C ILE A 2 13.42 2.77 -11.64
N GLY A 3 13.85 1.81 -10.81
CA GLY A 3 13.73 0.37 -11.12
C GLY A 3 12.33 -0.24 -10.91
N SER A 4 11.37 0.53 -10.37
CA SER A 4 10.03 0.00 -10.05
C SER A 4 9.27 -0.56 -11.25
N PRO A 5 9.35 0.01 -12.48
CA PRO A 5 8.66 -0.57 -13.64
C PRO A 5 9.17 -1.99 -13.97
N GLY A 6 10.49 -2.20 -13.87
CA GLY A 6 11.10 -3.51 -14.10
C GLY A 6 10.68 -4.53 -13.05
N ILE A 7 10.69 -4.16 -11.77
CA ILE A 7 10.28 -5.03 -10.67
C ILE A 7 8.80 -5.41 -10.80
N PHE A 8 7.93 -4.44 -11.09
CA PHE A 8 6.51 -4.70 -11.29
C PHE A 8 6.25 -5.64 -12.47
N LEU A 9 6.96 -5.47 -13.59
CA LEU A 9 6.85 -6.39 -14.73
C LEU A 9 7.15 -7.84 -14.32
N HIS A 10 8.21 -8.09 -13.54
CA HIS A 10 8.55 -9.44 -13.10
C HIS A 10 7.52 -10.00 -12.10
N ILE A 11 7.07 -9.21 -11.13
CA ILE A 11 6.04 -9.62 -10.17
C ILE A 11 4.75 -9.98 -10.90
N TRP A 12 4.31 -9.13 -11.83
CA TRP A 12 3.09 -9.37 -12.60
C TRP A 12 3.20 -10.53 -13.57
N GLN A 13 4.38 -10.78 -14.16
CA GLN A 13 4.63 -11.96 -14.97
C GLN A 13 4.57 -13.24 -14.13
N PHE A 14 5.14 -13.22 -12.91
CA PHE A 14 5.04 -14.33 -11.97
C PHE A 14 3.59 -14.59 -11.54
N LEU A 15 2.85 -13.54 -11.17
CA LEU A 15 1.42 -13.66 -10.90
C LEU A 15 0.67 -14.19 -12.12
N ALA A 16 0.87 -13.61 -13.30
CA ALA A 16 0.21 -14.00 -14.56
C ALA A 16 0.42 -15.48 -14.92
N ALA A 17 1.58 -16.06 -14.61
CA ALA A 17 1.82 -17.48 -14.82
C ALA A 17 0.93 -18.37 -13.93
N GLY A 18 0.46 -17.87 -12.79
CA GLY A 18 -0.50 -18.52 -11.90
C GLY A 18 -1.98 -18.18 -12.21
N LEU A 19 -2.28 -17.29 -13.15
CA LEU A 19 -3.65 -16.93 -13.53
C LEU A 19 -4.16 -17.78 -14.71
N TYR A 20 -5.47 -18.03 -14.74
CA TYR A 20 -6.12 -18.62 -15.89
C TYR A 20 -5.96 -17.73 -17.15
N PRO A 21 -5.92 -18.32 -18.37
CA PRO A 21 -5.67 -17.59 -19.61
C PRO A 21 -6.62 -16.41 -19.86
N HIS A 22 -7.88 -16.53 -19.44
CA HIS A 22 -8.89 -15.47 -19.54
C HIS A 22 -8.72 -14.34 -18.51
N GLU A 23 -7.97 -14.56 -17.43
CA GLU A 23 -7.69 -13.56 -16.40
C GLU A 23 -6.39 -12.78 -16.64
N ARG A 24 -5.50 -13.33 -17.48
CA ARG A 24 -4.23 -12.71 -17.87
C ARG A 24 -4.41 -11.32 -18.51
N ARG A 25 -5.57 -11.04 -19.12
CA ARG A 25 -5.90 -9.71 -19.68
C ARG A 25 -6.02 -8.62 -18.60
N TYR A 26 -6.42 -8.97 -17.37
CA TYR A 26 -6.54 -8.00 -16.27
C TYR A 26 -5.18 -7.60 -15.70
N VAL A 27 -4.17 -8.48 -15.79
CA VAL A 27 -2.79 -8.16 -15.39
C VAL A 27 -2.25 -6.97 -16.17
N PHE A 28 -2.62 -6.85 -17.45
CA PHE A 28 -2.23 -5.70 -18.27
C PHE A 28 -2.85 -4.37 -17.78
N TRP A 29 -4.02 -4.41 -17.14
CA TRP A 29 -4.64 -3.25 -16.51
C TRP A 29 -4.09 -2.95 -15.11
N TYR A 30 -3.71 -3.98 -14.37
CA TYR A 30 -3.16 -3.79 -13.03
C TYR A 30 -1.77 -3.18 -13.02
N LEU A 31 -0.96 -3.40 -14.05
CA LEU A 31 0.40 -2.88 -14.14
C LEU A 31 0.46 -1.34 -14.17
N PRO A 32 -0.22 -0.63 -15.10
CA PRO A 32 -0.24 0.83 -15.09
C PRO A 32 -0.91 1.40 -13.84
N LEU A 33 -1.94 0.73 -13.31
CA LEU A 33 -2.61 1.14 -12.07
C LEU A 33 -1.67 1.02 -10.87
N SER A 34 -0.93 -0.08 -10.75
CA SER A 34 0.07 -0.32 -9.71
C SER A 34 1.19 0.71 -9.76
N LEU A 35 1.69 1.05 -10.95
CA LEU A 35 2.70 2.09 -11.12
C LEU A 35 2.16 3.47 -10.72
N LEU A 36 0.93 3.82 -11.12
CA LEU A 36 0.29 5.07 -10.73
C LEU A 36 0.13 5.15 -9.22
N LEU A 37 -0.35 4.07 -8.59
CA LEU A 37 -0.55 4.00 -7.14
C LEU A 37 0.79 4.08 -6.39
N PHE A 38 1.85 3.45 -6.90
CA PHE A 38 3.20 3.55 -6.34
C PHE A 38 3.71 4.99 -6.38
N LEU A 39 3.61 5.65 -7.54
CA LEU A 39 4.03 7.03 -7.70
C LEU A 39 3.20 7.98 -6.84
N ALA A 40 1.88 7.78 -6.78
CA ALA A 40 1.00 8.54 -5.90
C ALA A 40 1.39 8.39 -4.42
N GLY A 41 1.75 7.18 -3.98
CA GLY A 41 2.24 6.92 -2.63
C GLY A 41 3.56 7.64 -2.33
N VAL A 42 4.54 7.52 -3.23
CA VAL A 42 5.83 8.22 -3.12
C VAL A 42 5.64 9.74 -3.08
N SER A 43 4.79 10.28 -3.96
CA SER A 43 4.50 11.72 -4.02
C SER A 43 3.79 12.20 -2.75
N LEU A 44 2.77 11.49 -2.28
CA LEU A 44 2.04 11.85 -1.05
C LEU A 44 2.97 11.84 0.16
N ALA A 45 3.85 10.85 0.26
CA ALA A 45 4.82 10.78 1.34
C ALA A 45 5.83 11.93 1.30
N PHE A 46 6.34 12.26 0.12
CA PHE A 46 7.36 13.29 -0.04
C PHE A 46 6.82 14.72 0.05
N PHE A 47 5.58 14.99 -0.35
CA PHE A 47 5.02 16.34 -0.37
C PHE A 47 4.12 16.68 0.81
N LEU A 48 3.50 15.68 1.45
CA LEU A 48 2.53 15.91 2.53
C LEU A 48 3.04 15.34 3.85
N VAL A 49 3.35 14.04 3.90
CA VAL A 49 3.72 13.37 5.15
C VAL A 49 5.06 13.88 5.67
N MET A 50 6.08 13.97 4.82
CA MET A 50 7.42 14.40 5.21
C MET A 50 7.41 15.83 5.80
N GLN A 51 6.67 16.75 5.19
CA GLN A 51 6.53 18.14 5.63
C GLN A 51 5.81 18.21 6.96
N LEU A 52 4.79 17.37 7.17
CA LEU A 52 4.07 17.33 8.43
C LEU A 52 4.95 16.81 9.57
N VAL A 53 5.69 15.73 9.31
CA VAL A 53 6.62 15.13 10.28
C VAL A 53 7.73 16.12 10.63
N LEU A 54 8.44 16.66 9.64
CA LEU A 54 9.53 17.62 9.88
C LEU A 54 9.05 18.90 10.54
N GLY A 55 7.88 19.41 10.15
CA GLY A 55 7.26 20.59 10.77
C GLY A 55 6.91 20.36 12.25
N PHE A 56 6.43 19.17 12.59
CA PHE A 56 6.20 18.79 13.98
C PHE A 56 7.50 18.69 14.77
N LEU A 57 8.53 18.00 14.25
CA LEU A 57 9.83 17.88 14.92
C LEU A 57 10.47 19.26 15.19
N MET A 58 10.40 20.18 14.23
CA MET A 58 10.89 21.56 14.39
C MET A 58 10.13 22.33 15.48
N THR A 59 8.81 22.17 15.54
CA THR A 59 7.98 22.83 16.56
C THR A 59 8.28 22.28 17.96
N TYR A 60 8.42 20.95 18.07
CA TYR A 60 8.70 20.26 19.33
C TYR A 60 10.06 20.65 19.92
N THR A 61 11.09 20.70 19.08
CA THR A 61 12.46 21.07 19.50
C THR A 61 12.61 22.53 19.88
N THR A 62 11.94 23.43 19.15
CA THR A 62 11.88 24.86 19.52
C THR A 62 11.24 25.05 20.90
N GLY A 63 10.19 24.27 21.22
CA GLY A 63 9.56 24.27 22.54
C GLY A 63 10.44 23.75 23.68
N LEU A 64 11.49 22.98 23.38
CA LEU A 64 12.44 22.45 24.34
C LEU A 64 13.75 23.27 24.45
N ASN A 65 13.88 24.37 23.69
CA ASN A 65 15.10 25.19 23.62
C ASN A 65 16.36 24.37 23.20
N VAL A 66 16.15 23.30 22.43
CA VAL A 66 17.21 22.46 21.86
C VAL A 66 17.28 22.73 20.36
N GLU A 67 18.47 23.01 19.83
CA GLU A 67 18.64 23.18 18.39
C GLU A 67 18.29 21.88 17.63
N PHE A 68 17.36 21.98 16.68
CA PHE A 68 17.02 20.89 15.79
C PHE A 68 18.05 20.79 14.66
N THR A 69 19.12 20.05 14.91
CA THR A 69 20.07 19.65 13.86
C THR A 69 19.93 18.14 13.62
N PRO A 70 18.96 17.70 12.79
CA PRO A 70 18.91 16.31 12.39
C PRO A 70 20.23 15.95 11.70
N ARG A 71 20.86 14.85 12.12
CA ARG A 71 22.09 14.39 11.49
C ARG A 71 21.78 14.17 10.01
N LEU A 72 22.66 14.65 9.13
CA LEU A 72 22.45 14.56 7.68
C LEU A 72 22.13 13.12 7.23
N ASN A 73 22.77 12.14 7.85
CA ASN A 73 22.54 10.73 7.57
C ASN A 73 21.11 10.26 7.93
N ASP A 74 20.60 10.70 9.08
CA ASP A 74 19.25 10.36 9.54
C ASP A 74 18.19 11.02 8.65
N TYR A 75 18.42 12.28 8.27
CA TYR A 75 17.57 13.00 7.33
C TYR A 75 17.54 12.34 5.94
N MET A 76 18.71 11.98 5.39
CA MET A 76 18.81 11.28 4.11
C MET A 76 18.14 9.90 4.15
N SER A 77 18.36 9.14 5.22
CA SER A 77 17.72 7.84 5.40
C SER A 77 16.20 7.99 5.47
N PHE A 78 15.70 8.95 6.24
CA PHE A 78 14.27 9.24 6.34
C PHE A 78 13.67 9.66 4.99
N ALA A 79 14.32 10.59 4.28
CA ALA A 79 13.89 11.08 2.97
C ALA A 79 13.89 10.00 1.88
N LEU A 80 14.68 8.93 2.04
CA LEU A 80 14.71 7.79 1.12
C LEU A 80 13.71 6.69 1.50
N PHE A 81 13.69 6.28 2.78
CA PHE A 81 12.89 5.15 3.22
C PHE A 81 11.41 5.48 3.40
N LEU A 82 11.07 6.70 3.85
CA LEU A 82 9.67 7.08 4.06
C LEU A 82 8.88 7.05 2.74
N PRO A 83 9.31 7.72 1.65
CA PRO A 83 8.55 7.68 0.41
C PRO A 83 8.53 6.29 -0.22
N LEU A 84 9.61 5.54 -0.09
CA LEU A 84 9.68 4.17 -0.59
C LEU A 84 8.69 3.25 0.15
N GLY A 85 8.65 3.33 1.48
CA GLY A 85 7.71 2.58 2.32
C GLY A 85 6.26 2.91 1.99
N PHE A 86 5.95 4.18 1.76
CA PHE A 86 4.62 4.60 1.28
C PHE A 86 4.30 4.06 -0.11
N GLY A 87 5.22 4.14 -1.07
CA GLY A 87 5.00 3.57 -2.39
C GLY A 87 4.65 2.09 -2.34
N ILE A 88 5.34 1.33 -1.47
CA ILE A 88 5.06 -0.09 -1.22
C ILE A 88 3.70 -0.26 -0.54
N ALA A 89 3.41 0.50 0.50
CA ALA A 89 2.14 0.41 1.22
C ALA A 89 0.94 0.77 0.33
N PHE A 90 1.12 1.69 -0.63
CA PHE A 90 0.12 2.02 -1.64
C PHE A 90 -0.17 0.85 -2.59
N GLN A 91 0.62 -0.22 -2.62
CA GLN A 91 0.27 -1.44 -3.35
C GLN A 91 -0.79 -2.29 -2.65
N LEU A 92 -1.12 -2.00 -1.38
CA LEU A 92 -2.13 -2.75 -0.61
C LEU A 92 -3.44 -3.00 -1.38
N PRO A 93 -4.10 -2.01 -2.00
CA PRO A 93 -5.37 -2.21 -2.70
C PRO A 93 -5.26 -3.21 -3.85
N ILE A 94 -4.13 -3.17 -4.57
CA ILE A 94 -3.86 -4.04 -5.72
C ILE A 94 -3.56 -5.46 -5.26
N VAL A 95 -2.81 -5.62 -4.17
CA VAL A 95 -2.55 -6.93 -3.56
C VAL A 95 -3.85 -7.55 -3.06
N MET A 96 -4.70 -6.77 -2.38
CA MET A 96 -6.02 -7.24 -1.92
C MET A 96 -6.90 -7.68 -3.09
N LEU A 97 -6.93 -6.89 -4.17
CA LEU A 97 -7.67 -7.23 -5.38
C LEU A 97 -7.16 -8.50 -6.05
N GLY A 98 -5.83 -8.69 -6.10
CA GLY A 98 -5.21 -9.90 -6.62
C GLY A 98 -5.60 -11.14 -5.80
N LEU A 99 -5.47 -11.07 -4.47
CA LEU A 99 -5.85 -12.16 -3.56
C LEU A 99 -7.34 -12.49 -3.64
N HIS A 100 -8.19 -11.48 -3.76
CA HIS A 100 -9.63 -11.66 -3.98
C HIS A 100 -9.92 -12.38 -5.30
N ARG A 101 -9.19 -12.02 -6.36
CA ARG A 101 -9.37 -12.62 -7.67
C ARG A 101 -8.94 -14.08 -7.71
N PHE A 102 -7.87 -14.43 -7.00
CA PHE A 102 -7.41 -15.82 -6.86
C PHE A 102 -8.35 -16.71 -6.05
N GLY A 103 -9.37 -16.13 -5.41
CA GLY A 103 -10.26 -16.85 -4.50
C GLY A 103 -9.61 -17.19 -3.16
N VAL A 104 -8.44 -16.61 -2.85
CA VAL A 104 -7.73 -16.86 -1.57
C VAL A 104 -8.44 -16.16 -0.41
N VAL A 105 -8.98 -14.96 -0.64
CA VAL A 105 -9.64 -14.15 0.39
C VAL A 105 -10.93 -13.54 -0.15
N SER A 106 -12.04 -13.67 0.59
CA SER A 106 -13.31 -13.04 0.21
C SER A 106 -13.40 -11.58 0.67
N VAL A 107 -14.23 -10.76 0.01
CA VAL A 107 -14.56 -9.40 0.50
C VAL A 107 -15.11 -9.44 1.93
N ALA A 108 -15.92 -10.44 2.26
CA ALA A 108 -16.45 -10.61 3.61
C ALA A 108 -15.34 -10.83 4.65
N THR A 109 -14.28 -11.56 4.29
CA THR A 109 -13.10 -11.76 5.14
C THR A 109 -12.37 -10.44 5.39
N TYR A 110 -12.16 -9.62 4.36
CA TYR A 110 -11.56 -8.30 4.54
C TYR A 110 -12.42 -7.40 5.44
N VAL A 111 -13.73 -7.34 5.18
CA VAL A 111 -14.64 -6.56 6.01
C VAL A 111 -14.70 -7.08 7.44
N ALA A 112 -14.61 -8.39 7.69
CA ALA A 112 -14.60 -8.95 9.05
C ALA A 112 -13.30 -8.61 9.80
N GLN A 113 -12.16 -8.64 9.10
CA GLN A 113 -10.82 -8.46 9.67
C GLN A 113 -10.32 -7.01 9.64
N TRP A 114 -11.19 -6.04 9.33
CA TRP A 114 -10.82 -4.63 9.24
C TRP A 114 -10.14 -4.09 10.50
N ARG A 115 -10.56 -4.56 11.68
CA ARG A 115 -9.97 -4.16 12.96
C ARG A 115 -8.51 -4.59 13.07
N ILE A 116 -8.18 -5.80 12.61
CA ILE A 116 -6.80 -6.31 12.62
C ILE A 116 -5.93 -5.50 11.65
N ALA A 117 -6.44 -5.19 10.46
CA ALA A 117 -5.72 -4.37 9.50
C ALA A 117 -5.45 -2.97 10.05
N VAL A 118 -6.45 -2.32 10.66
CA VAL A 118 -6.31 -1.00 11.29
C VAL A 118 -5.30 -1.04 12.44
N LEU A 119 -5.33 -2.09 13.29
CA LEU A 119 -4.34 -2.25 14.37
C LEU A 119 -2.93 -2.44 13.83
N ALA A 120 -2.75 -3.23 12.76
CA ALA A 120 -1.44 -3.42 12.12
C ALA A 120 -0.91 -2.10 11.53
N ILE A 121 -1.79 -1.31 10.89
CA ILE A 121 -1.43 0.01 10.34
C ILE A 121 -1.08 0.98 11.47
N ALA A 122 -1.85 0.99 12.56
CA ALA A 122 -1.55 1.82 13.73
C ALA A 122 -0.21 1.44 14.37
N PHE A 123 0.08 0.14 14.47
CA PHE A 123 1.35 -0.35 15.00
C PHE A 123 2.54 0.05 14.12
N LEU A 124 2.41 -0.06 12.79
CA LEU A 124 3.43 0.43 11.86
C LEU A 124 3.63 1.95 11.95
N ALA A 125 2.55 2.72 12.03
CA ALA A 125 2.62 4.17 12.21
C ALA A 125 3.32 4.54 13.52
N MET A 126 3.01 3.83 14.61
CA MET A 126 3.64 4.03 15.91
C MET A 126 5.14 3.72 15.89
N ILE A 127 5.58 2.65 15.22
CA ILE A 127 7.02 2.34 15.10
C ILE A 127 7.76 3.43 14.32
N LEU A 128 7.14 3.96 13.27
CA LEU A 128 7.74 5.01 12.45
C LEU A 128 7.71 6.39 13.12
N THR A 129 6.70 6.67 13.95
CA THR A 129 6.49 7.95 14.65
C THR A 129 6.18 7.73 16.14
N PRO A 130 7.12 7.16 16.92
CA PRO A 130 6.83 6.71 18.28
C PRO A 130 6.62 7.84 19.28
N ALA A 131 7.11 9.04 18.97
CA ALA A 131 7.12 10.17 19.89
C ALA A 131 5.97 11.17 19.68
N ASP A 132 5.13 11.02 18.65
CA ASP A 132 4.09 12.00 18.36
C ASP A 132 2.81 11.43 17.74
N VAL A 133 1.66 11.96 18.20
CA VAL A 133 0.33 11.53 17.75
C VAL A 133 -0.06 12.16 16.40
N TYR A 134 0.41 13.37 16.10
CA TYR A 134 -0.02 14.11 14.90
C TYR A 134 0.55 13.52 13.61
N SER A 135 1.85 13.30 13.55
CA SER A 135 2.55 12.55 12.51
C SER A 135 2.11 11.10 12.48
N MET A 136 1.85 10.45 13.63
CA MET A 136 1.28 9.11 13.64
C MET A 136 -0.07 9.08 12.91
N LEU A 137 -0.96 10.04 13.18
CA LEU A 137 -2.23 10.16 12.48
C LEU A 137 -2.03 10.48 10.99
N ALA A 138 -1.06 11.31 10.65
CA ALA A 138 -0.71 11.64 9.26
C ALA A 138 -0.27 10.43 8.45
N LEU A 139 0.39 9.46 9.09
CA LEU A 139 0.75 8.17 8.50
C LEU A 139 -0.43 7.20 8.45
N PHE A 140 -1.17 7.13 9.55
CA PHE A 140 -2.24 6.18 9.77
C PHE A 140 -3.45 6.41 8.83
N LEU A 141 -3.91 7.66 8.72
CA LEU A 141 -5.08 8.04 7.92
C LEU A 141 -4.99 7.59 6.45
N PRO A 142 -3.93 7.90 5.68
CA PRO A 142 -3.84 7.49 4.28
C PRO A 142 -3.77 5.97 4.12
N LEU A 143 -3.10 5.26 5.04
CA LEU A 143 -2.98 3.81 5.00
C LEU A 143 -4.30 3.10 5.31
N VAL A 144 -5.05 3.57 6.30
CA VAL A 144 -6.40 3.06 6.58
C VAL A 144 -7.33 3.37 5.42
N GLY A 145 -7.25 4.58 4.85
CA GLY A 145 -8.00 4.94 3.65
C GLY A 145 -7.73 3.99 2.49
N LEU A 146 -6.47 3.63 2.25
CA LEU A 146 -6.08 2.63 1.23
C LEU A 146 -6.68 1.25 1.49
N TYR A 147 -6.70 0.80 2.75
CA TYR A 147 -7.30 -0.48 3.09
C TYR A 147 -8.79 -0.53 2.73
N PHE A 148 -9.55 0.50 3.13
CA PHE A 148 -10.97 0.60 2.77
C PHE A 148 -11.18 0.79 1.26
N PHE A 149 -10.30 1.53 0.59
CA PHE A 149 -10.30 1.63 -0.87
C PHE A 149 -10.05 0.27 -1.54
N GLY A 150 -9.15 -0.55 -1.00
CA GLY A 150 -8.94 -1.93 -1.45
C GLY A 150 -10.18 -2.80 -1.30
N ILE A 151 -10.87 -2.73 -0.16
CA ILE A 151 -12.15 -3.42 0.05
C ILE A 151 -13.18 -2.96 -0.98
N PHE A 152 -13.28 -1.65 -1.20
CA PHE A 152 -14.19 -1.06 -2.18
C PHE A 152 -13.91 -1.63 -3.57
N LEU A 153 -12.66 -1.59 -4.06
CA LEU A 153 -12.29 -2.18 -5.35
C LEU A 153 -12.67 -3.67 -5.46
N CYS A 154 -12.42 -4.44 -4.41
CA CYS A 154 -12.78 -5.87 -4.38
C CYS A 154 -14.29 -6.10 -4.46
N ARG A 155 -15.12 -5.17 -3.96
CA ARG A 155 -16.59 -5.30 -4.00
C ARG A 155 -17.18 -5.02 -5.38
N TYR A 156 -16.58 -4.13 -6.17
CA TYR A 156 -17.04 -3.85 -7.54
C TYR A 156 -16.54 -4.88 -8.56
N MET A 157 -15.46 -5.58 -8.25
CA MET A 157 -14.88 -6.56 -9.17
C MET A 157 -15.33 -7.98 -8.81
N PRO A 158 -15.90 -8.77 -9.74
CA PRO A 158 -16.32 -10.14 -9.45
C PRO A 158 -15.14 -10.99 -8.98
N GLN A 159 -15.39 -11.98 -8.11
CA GLN A 159 -14.40 -13.04 -7.85
C GLN A 159 -14.11 -13.78 -9.15
N GLY A 160 -12.83 -14.08 -9.39
CA GLY A 160 -12.43 -14.96 -10.48
C GLY A 160 -12.93 -16.38 -10.24
N ALA A 161 -12.94 -17.21 -11.28
CA ALA A 161 -13.06 -18.65 -11.08
C ALA A 161 -11.82 -19.10 -10.30
N GLY A 162 -11.94 -19.21 -8.98
CA GLY A 162 -10.83 -19.48 -8.07
C GLY A 162 -10.08 -20.75 -8.46
N ILE A 163 -8.85 -20.88 -7.95
CA ILE A 163 -7.99 -22.05 -8.17
C ILE A 163 -8.77 -23.31 -7.72
N GLY A 164 -9.22 -24.13 -8.69
CA GLY A 164 -9.97 -25.36 -8.43
C GLY A 164 -11.45 -25.34 -8.86
N SER A 165 -11.93 -24.30 -9.54
CA SER A 165 -13.26 -24.35 -10.17
C SER A 165 -13.25 -25.44 -11.26
N PRO A 166 -14.21 -26.39 -11.28
CA PRO A 166 -14.28 -27.38 -12.33
C PRO A 166 -14.34 -26.64 -13.67
N ALA A 167 -13.53 -27.08 -14.63
CA ALA A 167 -13.62 -26.58 -15.99
C ALA A 167 -15.08 -26.65 -16.40
N VAL A 168 -15.68 -25.50 -16.73
CA VAL A 168 -17.01 -25.48 -17.34
C VAL A 168 -16.86 -26.25 -18.63
N ASP A 169 -17.40 -27.47 -18.65
CA ASP A 169 -17.45 -28.29 -19.84
C ASP A 169 -18.35 -27.55 -20.85
N PRO A 170 -17.88 -27.23 -22.07
CA PRO A 170 -18.67 -26.45 -23.03
C PRO A 170 -19.88 -27.19 -23.61
N GLN A 171 -20.26 -28.36 -23.07
CA GLN A 171 -21.36 -29.17 -23.58
C GLN A 171 -22.24 -29.68 -22.44
N GLY A 172 -23.38 -29.02 -22.28
CA GLY A 172 -24.50 -29.39 -21.42
C GLY A 172 -25.70 -28.52 -21.74
#